data_AF-A0A0F8ZFM2-F1
#
_entry.id   AF-A0A0F8ZFM2-F1
#
_cell.length_a   1.000
_cell.length_b   1.000
_cell.length_c   1.000
_cell.angle_alpha   90.00
_cell.angle_beta   90.00
_cell.angle_gamma   90.00
#
_symmetry.space_group_name_H-M   'P 1'
#
loop_
_entity.id
_entity.type
_entity.pdbx_description
1 polymer ?
#
loop_
_entity_poly.entity_id
_entity_poly.type
_entity_poly.pdbx_seq_one_letter_code
_entity_poly.pdbx_strand_id
1 'polypeptide(L)'
;VGRDFDLPANWFNLGPAPQLESGVPDGFEKRLRKNKFGAFLTIYFISREDQIHFKLYASVDQGGYHIEDLFALNPSAGEIESAAKWVLTQDVSDGFLLILKSFLKGRGYDDIADRI
;
A
#
# COMPACT_ATOMS: atom_id res chain seq x y z
N VAL A 1 4.79 -25.18 5.40
CA VAL A 1 3.54 -24.41 5.17
C VAL A 1 2.80 -24.93 3.95
N GLY A 2 3.18 -24.57 2.71
CA GLY A 2 2.41 -24.98 1.51
C GLY A 2 2.12 -26.48 1.41
N ARG A 3 3.15 -27.33 1.53
CA ARG A 3 3.00 -28.80 1.57
C ARG A 3 2.15 -29.28 2.75
N ASP A 4 2.33 -28.68 3.92
CA ASP A 4 1.72 -29.18 5.16
C ASP A 4 0.22 -28.80 5.27
N PHE A 5 -0.23 -27.84 4.45
CA PHE A 5 -1.62 -27.38 4.34
C PHE A 5 -2.26 -27.69 2.97
N ASP A 6 -1.59 -28.48 2.12
CA ASP A 6 -2.04 -28.82 0.76
C ASP A 6 -2.45 -27.59 -0.09
N LEU A 7 -1.67 -26.52 0.03
CA LEU A 7 -1.96 -25.27 -0.69
C LEU A 7 -1.51 -25.37 -2.16
N PRO A 8 -2.21 -24.71 -3.11
CA PRO A 8 -1.81 -24.66 -4.51
C PRO A 8 -0.37 -24.21 -4.70
N ALA A 9 0.33 -24.65 -5.76
CA ALA A 9 1.74 -24.30 -5.98
C ALA A 9 2.02 -22.77 -6.02
N ASN A 10 1.02 -21.98 -6.43
CA ASN A 10 1.06 -20.52 -6.50
C ASN A 10 0.37 -19.83 -5.31
N TRP A 11 0.19 -20.52 -4.18
CA TRP A 11 -0.46 -19.96 -2.99
C TRP A 11 0.22 -18.69 -2.46
N PHE A 12 1.53 -18.57 -2.69
CA PHE A 12 2.29 -17.39 -2.28
C PHE A 12 2.24 -16.32 -3.38
N ASN A 13 1.60 -15.19 -3.08
CA ASN A 13 1.46 -14.09 -4.02
C ASN A 13 2.77 -13.28 -4.10
N LEU A 14 3.56 -13.55 -5.14
CA LEU A 14 4.77 -12.79 -5.47
C LEU A 14 4.51 -11.65 -6.47
N GLY A 15 3.28 -11.46 -6.94
CA GLY A 15 2.94 -10.43 -7.94
C GLY A 15 3.42 -9.01 -7.55
N PRO A 16 3.30 -8.59 -6.28
CA PRO A 16 3.80 -7.29 -5.83
C PRO A 16 5.31 -7.19 -5.62
N ALA A 17 6.09 -8.28 -5.77
CA ALA A 17 7.52 -8.27 -5.45
C ALA A 17 8.34 -7.19 -6.22
N PRO A 18 8.08 -6.91 -7.51
CA PRO A 18 8.78 -5.86 -8.24
C PRO A 18 8.59 -4.46 -7.65
N GLN A 19 7.54 -4.22 -6.86
CA GLN A 19 7.31 -2.93 -6.20
C GLN A 19 8.43 -2.56 -5.21
N LEU A 20 9.19 -3.55 -4.72
CA LEU A 20 10.38 -3.28 -3.91
C LEU A 20 11.52 -2.64 -4.70
N GLU A 21 11.56 -2.84 -6.02
CA GLU A 21 12.57 -2.24 -6.91
C GLU A 21 12.28 -0.76 -7.16
N SER A 22 11.00 -0.39 -7.18
CA SER A 22 10.51 1.01 -7.28
C SER A 22 10.64 1.79 -5.97
N GLY A 23 11.04 1.13 -4.89
CA GLY A 23 11.22 1.74 -3.57
C GLY A 23 9.99 1.69 -2.68
N VAL A 24 10.23 1.77 -1.37
CA VAL A 24 9.21 1.73 -0.32
C VAL A 24 9.06 3.09 0.35
N PRO A 25 7.97 3.35 1.10
CA PRO A 25 7.78 4.61 1.81
C PRO A 25 8.97 4.95 2.74
N ASP A 26 9.29 6.23 2.88
CA ASP A 26 10.39 6.68 3.73
C ASP A 26 10.22 6.20 5.17
N GLY A 27 11.24 5.55 5.71
CA GLY A 27 11.23 4.99 7.07
C GLY A 27 10.57 3.62 7.20
N PHE A 28 10.15 2.98 6.09
CA PHE A 28 9.50 1.66 6.07
C PHE A 28 10.18 0.62 6.96
N GLU A 29 11.49 0.42 6.80
CA GLU A 29 12.23 -0.60 7.57
C GLU A 29 12.20 -0.33 9.09
N LYS A 30 12.27 0.95 9.48
CA LYS A 30 12.23 1.36 10.90
C LYS A 30 10.86 1.12 11.54
N ARG A 31 9.80 1.04 10.72
CA ARG A 31 8.42 0.83 11.16
C ARG A 31 8.00 -0.64 11.17
N LEU A 32 8.84 -1.57 10.72
CA LEU A 32 8.56 -3.00 10.73
C LEU A 32 8.31 -3.54 12.15
N ARG A 33 7.22 -4.28 12.30
CA ARG A 33 6.79 -4.91 13.56
C ARG A 33 7.18 -6.38 13.56
N LYS A 34 8.27 -6.68 14.26
CA LYS A 34 8.76 -8.05 14.47
C LYS A 34 7.80 -8.85 15.35
N ASN A 35 7.35 -9.98 14.84
CA ASN A 35 6.52 -10.95 15.57
C ASN A 35 7.18 -12.32 15.50
N LYS A 36 7.34 -12.99 16.64
CA LYS A 36 7.93 -14.32 16.73
C LYS A 36 6.83 -15.34 16.98
N PHE A 37 6.80 -16.39 16.16
CA PHE A 37 5.90 -17.53 16.27
C PHE A 37 6.73 -18.77 16.59
N GLY A 38 6.73 -19.17 17.86
CA GLY A 38 7.59 -20.23 18.35
C GLY A 38 9.08 -19.92 18.23
N ALA A 39 9.90 -20.98 18.15
CA ALA A 39 11.36 -20.84 18.14
C ALA A 39 11.95 -20.47 16.78
N PHE A 40 11.25 -20.76 15.68
CA PHE A 40 11.85 -20.79 14.34
C PHE A 40 11.24 -19.80 13.34
N LEU A 41 10.09 -19.20 13.64
CA LEU A 41 9.43 -18.30 12.70
C LEU A 41 9.42 -16.87 13.25
N THR A 42 10.01 -15.95 12.48
CA THR A 42 9.91 -14.51 12.71
C THR A 42 9.27 -13.89 11.47
N ILE A 43 8.18 -13.15 11.66
CA ILE A 43 7.52 -12.38 10.61
C ILE A 43 7.64 -10.90 10.96
N TYR A 44 8.01 -10.07 9.99
CA TYR A 44 7.97 -8.62 10.12
C TYR A 44 6.73 -8.11 9.40
N PHE A 45 5.81 -7.51 10.16
CA PHE A 45 4.62 -6.88 9.58
C PHE A 45 4.89 -5.40 9.34
N ILE A 46 4.38 -4.90 8.22
CA ILE A 46 4.43 -3.48 7.89
C ILE A 46 3.51 -2.67 8.80
N SER A 47 3.85 -1.43 9.08
CA SER A 47 3.02 -0.59 9.96
C SER A 47 1.70 -0.20 9.28
N ARG A 48 0.75 0.30 10.07
CA ARG A 48 -0.51 0.85 9.55
C ARG A 48 -0.27 1.98 8.54
N GLU A 49 0.72 2.82 8.81
CA GLU A 49 1.13 3.92 7.93
C GLU A 49 1.60 3.39 6.56
N ASP A 50 2.44 2.37 6.55
CA ASP A 50 2.91 1.74 5.31
C ASP A 50 1.76 1.03 4.57
N GLN A 51 0.82 0.42 5.29
CA GLN A 51 -0.38 -0.19 4.69
C GLN A 51 -1.22 0.85 3.94
N ILE A 52 -1.34 2.09 4.46
CA ILE A 52 -2.05 3.18 3.78
C ILE A 52 -1.39 3.51 2.44
N HIS A 53 -0.05 3.57 2.40
CA HIS A 53 0.69 3.85 1.17
C HIS A 53 0.39 2.81 0.10
N PHE A 54 0.59 1.52 0.41
CA PHE A 54 0.33 0.43 -0.54
C PHE A 54 -1.14 0.33 -0.92
N LYS A 55 -2.07 0.55 0.02
CA LYS A 55 -3.50 0.49 -0.26
C LYS A 55 -4.00 1.66 -1.08
N LEU A 56 -3.43 2.86 -0.94
CA LEU A 56 -3.74 3.97 -1.84
C LEU A 56 -3.27 3.64 -3.26
N TYR A 57 -2.04 3.13 -3.43
CA TYR A 57 -1.54 2.70 -4.74
C TYR A 57 -2.49 1.68 -5.39
N ALA A 58 -2.80 0.59 -4.68
CA ALA A 58 -3.67 -0.46 -5.19
C ALA A 58 -5.12 0.00 -5.43
N SER A 59 -5.62 0.96 -4.64
CA SER A 59 -6.95 1.56 -4.83
C SER A 59 -7.05 2.34 -6.13
N VAL A 60 -5.98 3.04 -6.53
CA VAL A 60 -5.93 3.83 -7.75
C VAL A 60 -5.68 2.96 -8.97
N ASP A 61 -4.78 1.97 -8.85
CA ASP A 61 -4.41 1.06 -9.94
C ASP A 61 -5.49 0.01 -10.25
N GLN A 62 -6.07 -0.61 -9.22
CA GLN A 62 -6.97 -1.76 -9.38
C GLN A 62 -8.39 -1.51 -8.84
N GLY A 63 -8.55 -0.60 -7.89
CA GLY A 63 -9.83 -0.33 -7.24
C GLY A 63 -10.38 -1.52 -6.43
N GLY A 64 -11.70 -1.68 -6.40
CA GLY A 64 -12.37 -2.79 -5.72
C GLY A 64 -12.13 -2.80 -4.19
N TYR A 65 -11.87 -3.99 -3.65
CA TYR A 65 -11.70 -4.21 -2.20
C TYR A 65 -10.53 -3.42 -1.60
N HIS A 66 -9.52 -3.03 -2.41
CA HIS A 66 -8.40 -2.22 -1.93
C HIS A 66 -8.85 -0.87 -1.38
N ILE A 67 -9.94 -0.34 -1.94
CA ILE A 67 -10.54 0.91 -1.50
C ILE A 67 -11.16 0.72 -0.10
N GLU A 68 -11.94 -0.33 0.09
CA GLU A 68 -12.55 -0.65 1.39
C GLU A 68 -11.47 -0.86 2.45
N ASP A 69 -10.42 -1.61 2.11
CA ASP A 69 -9.27 -1.84 2.98
C ASP A 69 -8.55 -0.54 3.36
N LEU A 70 -8.34 0.38 2.39
CA LEU A 70 -7.71 1.68 2.65
C LEU A 70 -8.49 2.46 3.72
N PHE A 71 -9.82 2.54 3.58
CA PHE A 71 -10.64 3.31 4.52
C PHE A 71 -10.86 2.57 5.85
N ALA A 72 -10.78 1.24 5.87
CA ALA A 72 -10.76 0.46 7.11
C ALA A 72 -9.53 0.77 7.99
N LEU A 73 -8.42 1.23 7.39
CA LEU A 73 -7.24 1.71 8.13
C LEU A 73 -7.47 3.08 8.81
N ASN A 74 -8.60 3.74 8.53
CA ASN A 74 -8.98 5.07 9.02
C ASN A 74 -7.84 6.10 8.89
N PRO A 75 -7.34 6.36 7.66
CA PRO A 75 -6.22 7.26 7.44
C PRO A 75 -6.61 8.70 7.76
N SER A 76 -5.66 9.46 8.34
CA SER A 76 -5.83 10.91 8.42
C SER A 76 -5.55 11.58 7.06
N ALA A 77 -6.01 12.82 6.88
CA ALA A 77 -5.72 13.59 5.67
C ALA A 77 -4.22 13.73 5.41
N GLY A 78 -3.41 13.95 6.47
CA GLY A 78 -1.95 14.03 6.34
C GLY A 78 -1.32 12.71 5.88
N GLU A 79 -1.87 11.57 6.30
CA GLU A 79 -1.40 10.26 5.85
C GLU A 79 -1.78 9.98 4.40
N ILE A 80 -2.97 10.39 3.97
CA ILE A 80 -3.37 10.33 2.55
C ILE A 80 -2.46 11.21 1.70
N GLU A 81 -2.12 12.42 2.14
CA GLU A 81 -1.21 13.30 1.40
C GLU A 81 0.20 12.70 1.30
N SER A 82 0.74 12.16 2.40
CA SER A 82 2.03 11.47 2.39
C SER A 82 2.02 10.28 1.45
N ALA A 83 0.96 9.46 1.50
CA ALA A 83 0.79 8.32 0.63
C ALA A 83 0.67 8.75 -0.84
N ALA A 84 -0.07 9.80 -1.15
CA ALA A 84 -0.23 10.31 -2.52
C ALA A 84 1.11 10.75 -3.12
N LYS A 85 1.95 11.45 -2.34
CA LYS A 85 3.30 11.86 -2.76
C LYS A 85 4.19 10.66 -3.07
N TRP A 86 4.15 9.62 -2.24
CA TRP A 86 4.88 8.38 -2.50
C TRP A 86 4.31 7.63 -3.72
N VAL A 87 2.99 7.54 -3.85
CA VAL A 87 2.31 6.87 -4.98
C VAL A 87 2.75 7.46 -6.33
N LEU A 88 2.96 8.77 -6.41
CA LEU A 88 3.48 9.43 -7.63
C LEU A 88 4.94 9.06 -7.97
N THR A 89 5.68 8.48 -7.04
CA THR A 89 7.02 7.91 -7.32
C THR A 89 6.93 6.51 -7.91
N GLN A 90 5.80 5.83 -7.76
CA GLN A 90 5.60 4.45 -8.21
C GLN A 90 5.13 4.41 -9.67
N ASP A 91 4.31 5.37 -10.08
CA ASP A 91 3.93 5.62 -11.47
C ASP A 91 4.00 7.13 -11.74
N VAL A 92 5.00 7.53 -12.52
CA VAL A 92 5.31 8.94 -12.83
C VAL A 92 4.54 9.47 -14.05
N SER A 93 3.60 8.70 -14.60
CA SER A 93 2.86 9.09 -15.80
C SER A 93 1.78 10.14 -15.51
N ASP A 94 1.58 11.07 -16.46
CA ASP A 94 0.51 12.08 -16.37
C ASP A 94 -0.88 11.43 -16.28
N GLY A 95 -1.05 10.30 -16.97
CA GLY A 95 -2.29 9.53 -16.92
C GLY A 95 -2.61 9.05 -15.51
N PHE A 96 -1.62 8.48 -14.82
CA PHE A 96 -1.78 8.03 -13.44
C PHE A 96 -2.07 9.20 -12.49
N LEU A 97 -1.37 10.34 -12.65
CA LEU A 97 -1.63 11.56 -11.87
C LEU A 97 -3.09 12.02 -11.97
N LEU A 98 -3.67 12.03 -13.18
CA LEU A 98 -5.07 12.41 -13.39
C LEU A 98 -6.05 11.46 -12.68
N ILE A 99 -5.77 10.16 -12.70
CA ILE A 99 -6.58 9.14 -12.02
C ILE A 99 -6.47 9.31 -10.50
N LEU A 100 -5.27 9.50 -9.96
CA LEU A 100 -5.06 9.76 -8.53
C LEU A 100 -5.82 11.01 -8.07
N LYS A 101 -5.72 12.12 -8.80
CA LYS A 101 -6.46 13.36 -8.46
C LYS A 101 -7.96 13.15 -8.48
N SER A 102 -8.48 12.44 -9.48
CA SER A 102 -9.90 12.12 -9.59
C SER A 102 -10.36 11.23 -8.43
N PHE A 103 -9.55 10.23 -8.05
CA PHE A 103 -9.81 9.36 -6.91
C PHE A 103 -9.87 10.17 -5.60
N LEU A 104 -8.90 11.04 -5.35
CA LEU A 104 -8.83 11.87 -4.14
C LEU A 104 -10.04 12.81 -4.04
N LYS A 105 -10.38 13.52 -5.12
CA LYS A 105 -11.58 14.39 -5.18
C LYS A 105 -12.86 13.62 -4.93
N GLY A 106 -13.01 12.45 -5.56
CA GLY A 106 -14.16 11.57 -5.35
C GLY A 106 -14.32 11.07 -3.91
N ARG A 107 -13.31 11.25 -3.05
CA ARG A 107 -13.29 10.83 -1.64
C ARG A 107 -13.19 11.99 -0.65
N GLY A 108 -13.37 13.23 -1.11
CA GLY A 108 -13.37 14.43 -0.26
C GLY A 108 -11.98 14.91 0.15
N TYR A 109 -10.95 14.56 -0.61
CA TYR A 109 -9.57 15.04 -0.45
C TYR A 109 -9.20 16.05 -1.54
N ASP A 110 -10.13 16.94 -1.90
CA ASP A 110 -9.97 17.92 -2.95
C ASP A 110 -8.76 18.83 -2.74
N ASP A 111 -8.54 19.25 -1.49
CA ASP A 111 -7.41 20.11 -1.11
C ASP A 111 -6.06 19.42 -1.31
N ILE A 112 -5.98 18.11 -1.06
CA ILE A 112 -4.78 17.31 -1.33
C ILE A 112 -4.59 17.15 -2.84
N ALA A 113 -5.66 16.83 -3.57
CA ALA A 113 -5.60 16.65 -5.03
C ALA A 113 -5.12 17.90 -5.78
N ASP A 114 -5.41 19.08 -5.25
CA ASP A 114 -4.99 20.36 -5.84
C ASP A 114 -3.54 20.74 -5.46
N ARG A 115 -2.97 20.19 -4.37
CA ARG A 115 -1.59 20.45 -3.91
C ARG A 115 -0.55 19.53 -4.55
N ILE A 116 -0.94 18.35 -5.01
CA ILE A 116 -0.05 17.35 -5.64
C ILE A 116 0.05 17.51 -7.15
#